data_AF-A0A954PPX0-F1
#
_entry.id   AF-A0A954PPX0-F1
#
_cell.length_a   1.000
_cell.length_b   1.000
_cell.length_c   1.000
_cell.angle_alpha   90.00
_cell.angle_beta   90.00
_cell.angle_gamma   90.00
#
_symmetry.space_group_name_H-M   'P 1'
#
loop_
_entity.id
_entity.type
_entity.pdbx_description
1 polymer ?
#
loop_
_entity_poly.entity_id
_entity_poly.type
_entity_poly.pdbx_seq_one_letter_code
_entity_poly.pdbx_strand_id
1 'polypeptide(L)'
;MIGQNLTFREKETLLNLLSVDRFRLKMIYWSLPTPTISEIEGEYDAQLLDQGDALGSFVTRRLFASKGPWLGKAFRPVSESIGQGYNAFGTAEEREALLPMNTYIDHSLMVPGYSYILDYQRLNRGPIRWLRGELRIASPSILLGMGIFGPRSRKLHKLRRVIPFVLVRSDRPYLDQVMAA
;
A
#
# COMPACT_ATOMS: atom_id res chain seq x y z
N MET A 1 6.29 -1.22 17.39
CA MET A 1 7.19 -0.47 16.48
C MET A 1 7.30 -1.23 15.18
N ILE A 2 7.24 -0.55 14.03
CA ILE A 2 7.40 -1.22 12.73
C ILE A 2 8.78 -1.87 12.63
N GLY A 3 8.84 -3.10 12.16
CA GLY A 3 10.11 -3.79 11.87
C GLY A 3 10.83 -4.46 13.05
N GLN A 4 10.13 -4.78 14.13
CA GLN A 4 10.72 -5.52 15.26
C GLN A 4 11.29 -6.89 14.83
N ASN A 5 10.58 -7.60 13.95
CA ASN A 5 10.91 -8.97 13.53
C ASN A 5 11.79 -9.03 12.28
N LEU A 6 12.30 -7.89 11.81
CA LEU A 6 13.17 -7.83 10.63
C LEU A 6 14.58 -8.31 10.94
N THR A 7 15.17 -9.01 9.98
CA THR A 7 16.61 -9.29 9.96
C THR A 7 17.43 -7.99 9.87
N PHE A 8 18.73 -8.07 10.15
CA PHE A 8 19.62 -6.89 10.05
C PHE A 8 19.55 -6.22 8.67
N ARG A 9 19.64 -7.00 7.59
CA ARG A 9 19.60 -6.47 6.20
C ARG A 9 18.25 -5.84 5.86
N GLU A 10 17.16 -6.41 6.37
CA GLU A 10 15.83 -5.83 6.17
C GLU A 10 15.66 -4.53 6.96
N LYS A 11 16.25 -4.44 8.17
CA LYS A 11 16.29 -3.17 8.92
C LYS A 11 17.06 -2.10 8.16
N GLU A 12 18.19 -2.42 7.56
CA GLU A 12 18.92 -1.48 6.68
C GLU A 12 18.07 -1.06 5.47
N THR A 13 17.38 -2.01 4.85
CA THR A 13 16.47 -1.74 3.73
C THR A 13 15.36 -0.79 4.15
N LEU A 14 14.72 -1.03 5.30
CA LEU A 14 13.68 -0.18 5.86
C LEU A 14 14.20 1.23 6.16
N LEU A 15 15.36 1.35 6.83
CA LEU A 15 15.98 2.63 7.16
C LEU A 15 16.33 3.43 5.89
N ASN A 16 16.81 2.77 4.85
CA ASN A 16 17.06 3.40 3.56
C ASN A 16 15.77 3.93 2.91
N LEU A 17 14.68 3.15 2.93
CA LEU A 17 13.39 3.62 2.40
C LEU A 17 12.82 4.80 3.20
N LEU A 18 13.08 4.86 4.51
CA LEU A 18 12.60 5.93 5.39
C LEU A 18 13.40 7.24 5.23
N SER A 19 14.65 7.18 4.76
CA SER A 19 15.56 8.32 4.72
C SER A 19 15.60 9.05 3.36
N VAL A 20 15.16 8.39 2.29
CA VAL A 20 15.25 8.94 0.93
C VAL A 20 14.00 9.70 0.52
N ASP A 21 14.18 10.69 -0.35
CA ASP A 21 13.08 11.51 -0.86
C ASP A 21 12.14 10.76 -1.82
N ARG A 22 10.99 11.36 -2.09
CA ARG A 22 9.97 10.82 -3.02
C ARG A 22 10.51 10.47 -4.42
N PHE A 23 11.46 11.22 -4.97
CA PHE A 23 12.03 10.93 -6.30
C PHE A 23 12.88 9.66 -6.24
N ARG A 24 13.74 9.55 -5.23
CA ARG A 24 14.56 8.35 -5.03
C ARG A 24 13.71 7.12 -4.73
N LEU A 25 12.61 7.25 -3.97
CA LEU A 25 11.65 6.17 -3.76
C LEU A 25 11.06 5.63 -5.06
N LYS A 26 10.73 6.51 -6.02
CA LYS A 26 10.24 6.09 -7.34
C LYS A 26 11.31 5.34 -8.13
N MET A 27 12.56 5.79 -8.06
CA MET A 27 13.68 5.10 -8.71
C MET A 27 13.91 3.71 -8.13
N ILE A 28 13.87 3.58 -6.80
CA ILE A 28 13.95 2.28 -6.13
C ILE A 28 12.78 1.39 -6.57
N TYR A 29 11.55 1.89 -6.49
CA TYR A 29 10.36 1.15 -6.87
C TYR A 29 10.44 0.58 -8.31
N TRP A 30 11.02 1.34 -9.23
CA TRP A 30 11.21 0.89 -10.61
C TRP A 30 12.10 -0.36 -10.72
N SER A 31 13.15 -0.48 -9.91
CA SER A 31 14.04 -1.63 -9.97
C SER A 31 13.52 -2.88 -9.24
N LEU A 32 12.43 -2.77 -8.49
CA LEU A 32 11.95 -3.87 -7.65
C LEU A 32 11.09 -4.89 -8.42
N PRO A 33 11.16 -6.18 -8.07
CA PRO A 33 10.33 -7.21 -8.68
C PRO A 33 8.87 -7.13 -8.23
N THR A 34 8.00 -7.68 -9.07
CA THR A 34 6.56 -7.77 -8.82
C THR A 34 6.25 -9.06 -8.08
N PRO A 35 5.56 -9.01 -6.93
CA PRO A 35 5.15 -10.22 -6.24
C PRO A 35 4.04 -10.94 -7.01
N THR A 36 3.97 -12.25 -6.84
CA THR A 36 2.80 -13.08 -7.14
C THR A 36 1.68 -12.84 -6.12
N ILE A 37 0.50 -13.42 -6.38
CA ILE A 37 -0.66 -13.25 -5.49
C ILE A 37 -0.43 -13.88 -4.11
N SER A 38 0.19 -15.06 -4.05
CA SER A 38 0.41 -15.81 -2.81
C SER A 38 1.63 -15.34 -2.02
N GLU A 39 2.66 -14.79 -2.67
CA GLU A 39 3.92 -14.40 -1.99
C GLU A 39 3.71 -13.40 -0.86
N ILE A 40 2.72 -12.51 -1.00
CA ILE A 40 2.50 -11.43 -0.03
C ILE A 40 1.27 -11.66 0.86
N GLU A 41 0.77 -12.89 0.94
CA GLU A 41 -0.29 -13.26 1.89
C GLU A 41 0.09 -12.88 3.33
N GLY A 42 -0.86 -12.30 4.06
CA GLY A 42 -0.71 -11.92 5.46
C GLY A 42 -0.94 -10.44 5.72
N GLU A 43 -0.69 -10.03 6.97
CA GLU A 43 -0.87 -8.65 7.42
C GLU A 43 0.47 -7.91 7.55
N TYR A 44 0.45 -6.62 7.21
CA TYR A 44 1.62 -5.75 7.20
C TYR A 44 1.34 -4.47 7.97
N ASP A 45 2.30 -4.08 8.80
CA ASP A 45 2.43 -2.72 9.33
C ASP A 45 2.76 -1.73 8.24
N ALA A 46 2.08 -0.60 8.20
CA ALA A 46 2.27 0.42 7.21
C ALA A 46 2.87 1.69 7.79
N GLN A 47 3.70 2.35 6.99
CA GLN A 47 4.13 3.71 7.26
C GLN A 47 4.13 4.51 5.96
N LEU A 48 3.57 5.73 6.02
CA LEU A 48 3.71 6.69 4.93
C LEU A 48 5.17 7.14 4.86
N LEU A 49 5.73 7.12 3.66
CA LEU A 49 7.08 7.62 3.40
C LEU A 49 7.00 9.10 2.99
N ASP A 50 8.12 9.69 2.60
CA ASP A 50 8.16 11.08 2.14
C ASP A 50 7.17 11.33 0.98
N GLN A 51 6.25 12.28 1.23
CA GLN A 51 5.22 12.69 0.28
C GLN A 51 5.69 13.84 -0.62
N GLY A 52 6.87 14.41 -0.36
CA GLY A 52 7.51 15.52 -1.07
C GLY A 52 6.94 16.90 -0.75
N ASP A 53 5.68 17.01 -0.35
CA ASP A 53 5.06 18.30 0.02
C ASP A 53 4.09 18.18 1.20
N ALA A 54 4.02 19.24 2.03
CA ALA A 54 3.13 19.31 3.18
C ALA A 54 1.64 19.27 2.78
N LEU A 55 1.30 19.80 1.61
CA LEU A 55 -0.08 19.98 1.15
C LEU A 55 -0.82 18.66 0.96
N GLY A 56 -0.16 17.59 0.52
CA GLY A 56 -0.86 16.30 0.52
C GLY A 56 -0.26 15.22 1.38
N SER A 57 0.66 15.55 2.27
CA SER A 57 0.56 14.98 3.62
C SER A 57 -0.79 15.34 4.25
N PHE A 58 -1.28 16.57 4.09
CA PHE A 58 -2.60 17.01 4.59
C PHE A 58 -3.79 16.34 3.88
N VAL A 59 -3.81 16.29 2.54
CA VAL A 59 -4.87 15.61 1.77
C VAL A 59 -4.96 14.12 2.10
N THR A 60 -3.83 13.42 2.13
CA THR A 60 -3.78 12.00 2.49
C THR A 60 -4.30 11.81 3.92
N ARG A 61 -3.82 12.62 4.86
CA ARG A 61 -4.28 12.60 6.25
C ARG A 61 -5.80 12.84 6.32
N ARG A 62 -6.37 13.80 5.58
CA ARG A 62 -7.82 14.10 5.61
C ARG A 62 -8.68 13.02 4.97
N LEU A 63 -8.22 12.36 3.90
CA LEU A 63 -8.95 11.26 3.25
C LEU A 63 -9.09 10.03 4.16
N PHE A 64 -8.13 9.82 5.05
CA PHE A 64 -8.09 8.66 5.95
C PHE A 64 -8.40 9.01 7.42
N ALA A 65 -8.38 10.29 7.81
CA ALA A 65 -8.54 10.73 9.20
C ALA A 65 -9.87 10.32 9.85
N SER A 66 -10.94 10.16 9.07
CA SER A 66 -12.25 9.76 9.62
C SER A 66 -12.31 8.31 10.10
N LYS A 67 -11.24 7.54 9.91
CA LYS A 67 -11.17 6.10 10.21
C LYS A 67 -10.19 5.76 11.35
N GLY A 68 -9.61 6.77 12.00
CA GLY A 68 -8.54 6.58 12.98
C GLY A 68 -7.16 6.41 12.33
N PRO A 69 -6.14 6.06 13.14
CA PRO A 69 -4.78 5.88 12.65
C PRO A 69 -4.69 4.75 11.63
N TRP A 70 -4.05 4.99 10.48
CA TRP A 70 -3.77 3.94 9.51
C TRP A 70 -2.61 3.07 10.00
N LEU A 71 -2.89 1.79 10.26
CA LEU A 71 -1.91 0.86 10.81
C LEU A 71 -1.23 0.02 9.76
N GLY A 72 -1.95 -0.36 8.70
CA GLY A 72 -1.52 -1.49 7.91
C GLY A 72 -2.40 -1.84 6.73
N LYS A 73 -2.03 -2.94 6.09
CA LYS A 73 -2.84 -3.62 5.08
C LYS A 73 -2.71 -5.13 5.27
N ALA A 74 -3.74 -5.87 4.88
CA ALA A 74 -3.67 -7.32 4.79
C ALA A 74 -4.07 -7.79 3.40
N PHE A 75 -3.54 -8.94 3.00
CA PHE A 75 -3.79 -9.57 1.71
C PHE A 75 -4.06 -11.06 1.89
N ARG A 76 -5.00 -11.59 1.13
CA ARG A 76 -5.22 -13.03 1.00
C ARG A 76 -5.49 -13.42 -0.45
N PRO A 77 -4.95 -14.56 -0.94
CA PRO A 77 -5.31 -15.09 -2.24
C PRO A 77 -6.77 -15.52 -2.26
N VAL A 78 -7.43 -15.34 -3.40
CA VAL A 78 -8.75 -15.93 -3.70
C VAL A 78 -8.60 -17.02 -4.76
N SER A 79 -7.63 -16.84 -5.65
CA SER A 79 -7.17 -17.78 -6.67
C SER A 79 -5.71 -17.50 -6.99
N GLU A 80 -5.15 -18.20 -7.98
CA GLU A 80 -3.77 -17.98 -8.46
C GLU A 80 -3.53 -16.58 -9.04
N SER A 81 -4.56 -15.93 -9.59
CA SER A 81 -4.43 -14.65 -10.32
C SER A 81 -5.14 -13.46 -9.66
N ILE A 82 -5.97 -13.73 -8.65
CA ILE A 82 -6.78 -12.72 -7.97
C ILE A 82 -6.72 -12.96 -6.46
N GLY A 83 -6.57 -11.87 -5.71
CA GLY A 83 -6.72 -11.85 -4.27
C GLY A 83 -7.64 -10.72 -3.82
N GLN A 84 -7.66 -10.53 -2.51
CA GLN A 84 -8.34 -9.42 -1.87
C GLN A 84 -7.54 -8.94 -0.66
N GLY A 85 -7.93 -7.78 -0.14
CA GLY A 85 -7.34 -7.26 1.08
C GLY A 85 -8.14 -6.12 1.68
N TYR A 86 -7.60 -5.54 2.73
CA TYR A 86 -8.15 -4.35 3.39
C TYR A 86 -7.03 -3.46 3.93
N ASN A 87 -7.41 -2.27 4.40
CA ASN A 87 -6.56 -1.43 5.25
C ASN A 87 -6.96 -1.62 6.71
N ALA A 88 -5.97 -1.80 7.58
CA ALA A 88 -6.19 -1.82 9.02
C ALA A 88 -6.12 -0.40 9.58
N PHE A 89 -7.09 -0.01 10.40
CA PHE A 89 -7.08 1.25 11.15
C PHE A 89 -7.31 1.02 12.64
N GLY A 90 -6.83 1.91 13.51
CA GLY A 90 -7.02 1.82 14.97
C GLY A 90 -5.69 1.70 15.72
N THR A 91 -5.66 0.81 16.73
CA THR A 91 -4.45 0.38 17.46
C THR A 91 -4.11 -1.08 17.15
N ALA A 92 -2.95 -1.59 17.58
CA ALA A 92 -2.59 -2.99 17.31
C ALA A 92 -3.60 -3.98 17.92
N GLU A 93 -4.17 -3.62 19.07
CA GLU A 93 -5.13 -4.38 19.85
C GLU A 93 -6.56 -4.23 19.33
N GLU A 94 -6.96 -3.03 18.92
CA GLU A 94 -8.33 -2.68 18.51
C GLU A 94 -8.34 -2.19 17.06
N ARG A 95 -7.86 -3.03 16.13
CA ARG A 95 -7.85 -2.69 14.70
C ARG A 95 -9.11 -3.14 13.99
N GLU A 96 -9.57 -2.29 13.07
CA GLU A 96 -10.68 -2.57 12.17
C GLU A 96 -10.20 -2.76 10.74
N ALA A 97 -10.77 -3.74 10.04
CA ALA A 97 -10.55 -3.94 8.62
C ALA A 97 -11.51 -3.08 7.80
N LEU A 98 -10.99 -1.99 7.24
CA LEU A 98 -11.74 -1.02 6.45
C LEU A 98 -11.16 -0.90 5.05
N LEU A 99 -11.92 -0.27 4.16
CA LEU A 99 -11.50 -0.01 2.79
C LEU A 99 -11.06 -1.29 2.05
N PRO A 100 -11.98 -2.26 1.87
CA PRO A 100 -11.71 -3.48 1.13
C PRO A 100 -11.21 -3.18 -0.28
N MET A 101 -10.34 -4.03 -0.80
CA MET A 101 -9.78 -3.90 -2.13
C MET A 101 -9.65 -5.27 -2.79
N ASN A 102 -9.86 -5.30 -4.11
CA ASN A 102 -9.44 -6.44 -4.91
C ASN A 102 -7.94 -6.32 -5.19
N THR A 103 -7.27 -7.46 -5.36
CA THR A 103 -5.87 -7.48 -5.76
C THR A 103 -5.63 -8.41 -6.94
N TYR A 104 -4.71 -8.01 -7.81
CA TYR A 104 -4.37 -8.73 -9.04
C TYR A 104 -3.04 -8.22 -9.61
N ILE A 105 -2.45 -8.95 -10.55
CA ILE A 105 -1.27 -8.50 -11.31
C ILE A 105 -1.73 -7.84 -12.61
N ASP A 106 -1.31 -6.61 -12.86
CA ASP A 106 -1.65 -5.85 -14.06
C ASP A 106 -0.60 -4.75 -14.31
N HIS A 107 -0.66 -4.09 -15.47
CA HIS A 107 0.27 -3.06 -15.85
C HIS A 107 0.34 -1.93 -14.81
N SER A 108 1.58 -1.54 -14.51
CA SER A 108 1.85 -0.39 -13.67
C SER A 108 1.51 0.92 -14.41
N LEU A 109 0.99 1.89 -13.67
CA LEU A 109 0.80 3.26 -14.14
C LEU A 109 2.06 4.13 -13.95
N MET A 110 3.07 3.61 -13.27
CA MET A 110 4.27 4.35 -12.84
C MET A 110 5.53 3.91 -13.59
N VAL A 111 5.65 2.62 -13.88
CA VAL A 111 6.86 2.02 -14.47
C VAL A 111 6.49 1.04 -15.58
N PRO A 112 7.38 0.73 -16.52
CA PRO A 112 7.17 -0.35 -17.47
C PRO A 112 6.92 -1.71 -16.79
N GLY A 113 6.06 -2.53 -17.38
CA GLY A 113 5.76 -3.88 -16.91
C GLY A 113 4.57 -3.98 -15.95
N TYR A 114 4.50 -5.10 -15.24
CA TYR A 114 3.41 -5.46 -14.33
C TYR A 114 3.72 -5.08 -12.89
N SER A 115 2.72 -4.77 -12.08
CA SER A 115 2.83 -4.58 -10.62
C SER A 115 1.69 -5.33 -9.92
N TYR A 116 1.84 -5.55 -8.61
CA TYR A 116 0.74 -6.03 -7.79
C TYR A 116 -0.20 -4.88 -7.46
N ILE A 117 -1.44 -4.98 -7.87
CA ILE A 117 -2.42 -3.90 -7.83
C ILE A 117 -3.33 -4.02 -6.62
N LEU A 118 -3.61 -2.88 -5.99
CA LEU A 118 -4.70 -2.70 -5.02
C LEU A 118 -5.80 -1.87 -5.68
N ASP A 119 -6.96 -2.47 -5.91
CA ASP A 119 -8.09 -1.81 -6.57
C ASP A 119 -9.26 -1.57 -5.61
N TYR A 120 -9.45 -0.30 -5.26
CA TYR A 120 -10.51 0.15 -4.36
C TYR A 120 -11.83 0.48 -5.07
N GLN A 121 -11.89 0.43 -6.40
CA GLN A 121 -12.99 1.02 -7.17
C GLN A 121 -14.36 0.38 -6.92
N ARG A 122 -14.37 -0.96 -6.83
CA ARG A 122 -15.61 -1.76 -6.83
C ARG A 122 -16.24 -1.84 -5.44
N LEU A 123 -15.42 -1.88 -4.40
CA LEU A 123 -15.85 -2.23 -3.04
C LEU A 123 -16.02 -1.01 -2.12
N ASN A 124 -15.73 0.20 -2.60
CA ASN A 124 -15.81 1.43 -1.79
C ASN A 124 -16.69 2.48 -2.45
N ARG A 125 -17.13 3.47 -1.67
CA ARG A 125 -17.88 4.62 -2.15
C ARG A 125 -17.03 5.89 -2.12
N GLY A 126 -17.56 6.94 -2.76
CA GLY A 126 -16.96 8.27 -2.75
C GLY A 126 -15.55 8.34 -3.35
N PRO A 127 -14.72 9.29 -2.89
CA PRO A 127 -13.40 9.56 -3.46
C PRO A 127 -12.42 8.39 -3.37
N ILE A 128 -12.60 7.46 -2.41
CA ILE A 128 -11.72 6.29 -2.24
C ILE A 128 -11.71 5.39 -3.48
N ARG A 129 -12.78 5.40 -4.29
CA ARG A 129 -12.84 4.65 -5.57
C ARG A 129 -11.76 5.05 -6.57
N TRP A 130 -11.17 6.23 -6.41
CA TRP A 130 -10.09 6.75 -7.24
C TRP A 130 -8.70 6.36 -6.74
N LEU A 131 -8.62 5.69 -5.59
CA LEU A 131 -7.38 5.13 -5.11
C LEU A 131 -7.06 3.84 -5.87
N ARG A 132 -5.87 3.78 -6.46
CA ARG A 132 -5.23 2.56 -6.91
C ARG A 132 -3.89 2.47 -6.19
N GLY A 133 -3.62 1.36 -5.53
CA GLY A 133 -2.27 1.09 -5.02
C GLY A 133 -1.50 0.18 -5.97
N GLU A 134 -0.18 0.26 -5.90
CA GLU A 134 0.71 -0.71 -6.54
C GLU A 134 1.83 -1.11 -5.58
N LEU A 135 2.25 -2.38 -5.58
CA LEU A 135 3.31 -2.91 -4.71
C LEU A 135 4.41 -3.59 -5.52
N ARG A 136 5.62 -3.52 -4.95
CA ARG A 136 6.80 -4.29 -5.35
C ARG A 136 7.53 -4.81 -4.10
N ILE A 137 8.28 -5.89 -4.25
CA ILE A 137 9.04 -6.51 -3.15
C ILE A 137 10.36 -5.77 -2.97
N ALA A 138 10.59 -5.15 -1.81
CA ALA A 138 11.88 -4.58 -1.45
C ALA A 138 12.78 -5.61 -0.75
N SER A 139 12.18 -6.51 0.03
CA SER A 139 12.80 -7.69 0.66
C SER A 139 11.70 -8.68 1.06
N PRO A 140 12.02 -9.92 1.51
CA PRO A 140 10.99 -10.91 1.86
C PRO A 140 9.91 -10.41 2.84
N SER A 141 10.28 -9.52 3.77
CA SER A 141 9.34 -8.97 4.75
C SER A 141 8.97 -7.50 4.51
N ILE A 142 9.43 -6.88 3.42
CA ILE A 142 9.20 -5.45 3.14
C ILE A 142 8.71 -5.26 1.72
N LEU A 143 7.57 -4.59 1.59
CA LEU A 143 7.03 -4.13 0.31
C LEU A 143 7.11 -2.61 0.23
N LEU A 144 7.46 -2.13 -0.96
CA LEU A 144 7.35 -0.71 -1.29
C LEU A 144 6.08 -0.50 -2.11
N GLY A 145 5.24 0.42 -1.64
CA GLY A 145 3.95 0.72 -2.24
C GLY A 145 3.84 2.14 -2.77
N MET A 146 3.06 2.29 -3.83
CA MET A 146 2.72 3.56 -4.46
C MET A 146 1.21 3.71 -4.54
N GLY A 147 0.64 4.58 -3.69
CA GLY A 147 -0.77 4.95 -3.74
C GLY A 147 -0.99 6.02 -4.80
N ILE A 148 -1.80 5.75 -5.81
CA ILE A 148 -2.13 6.68 -6.89
C ILE A 148 -3.57 7.12 -6.67
N PHE A 149 -3.74 8.40 -6.31
CA PHE A 149 -5.04 8.99 -6.07
C PHE A 149 -5.38 9.99 -7.16
N GLY A 150 -6.55 9.84 -7.77
CA GLY A 150 -7.08 10.77 -8.77
C GLY A 150 -7.67 10.08 -9.99
N PRO A 151 -7.95 10.83 -11.06
CA PRO A 151 -8.66 10.29 -12.23
C PRO A 151 -7.90 9.14 -12.91
N ARG A 152 -8.61 8.04 -13.23
CA ARG A 152 -8.06 6.94 -14.04
C ARG A 152 -7.86 7.30 -15.52
N SER A 153 -8.48 8.37 -16.02
CA SER A 153 -8.28 8.84 -17.40
C SER A 153 -6.80 9.18 -17.66
N ARG A 154 -6.25 8.63 -18.75
CA ARG A 154 -4.86 8.91 -19.16
C ARG A 154 -4.65 10.38 -19.50
N LYS A 155 -5.67 11.08 -20.02
CA LYS A 155 -5.60 12.52 -20.34
C LYS A 155 -5.40 13.39 -19.10
N LEU A 156 -5.88 12.93 -17.93
CA LEU A 156 -5.83 13.66 -16.67
C LEU A 156 -4.77 13.11 -15.70
N HIS A 157 -3.79 12.34 -16.19
CA HIS A 157 -2.77 11.72 -15.33
C HIS A 157 -1.95 12.74 -14.52
N LYS A 158 -1.79 13.97 -15.02
CA LYS A 158 -1.10 15.07 -14.31
C LYS A 158 -1.81 15.51 -13.03
N LEU A 159 -3.10 15.18 -12.88
CA LEU A 159 -3.89 15.47 -11.68
C LEU A 159 -3.78 14.35 -10.64
N ARG A 160 -3.05 13.27 -10.93
CA ARG A 160 -2.85 12.16 -9.99
C ARG A 160 -1.81 12.55 -8.97
N ARG A 161 -2.09 12.21 -7.72
CA ARG A 161 -1.13 12.26 -6.63
C ARG A 161 -0.55 10.87 -6.40
N VAL A 162 0.76 10.80 -6.21
CA VAL A 162 1.45 9.56 -5.81
C VAL A 162 1.83 9.67 -4.35
N ILE A 163 1.50 8.63 -3.59
CA ILE A 163 1.61 8.54 -2.14
C ILE A 163 2.49 7.32 -1.84
N PRO A 164 3.81 7.48 -1.67
CA PRO A 164 4.68 6.38 -1.31
C PRO A 164 4.42 5.89 0.11
N PHE A 165 4.45 4.58 0.31
CA PHE A 165 4.33 3.94 1.62
C PHE A 165 5.16 2.66 1.68
N VAL A 166 5.56 2.26 2.87
CA VAL A 166 6.20 0.96 3.11
C VAL A 166 5.23 0.06 3.85
N LEU A 167 5.27 -1.23 3.54
CA LEU A 167 4.59 -2.29 4.28
C LEU A 167 5.63 -3.25 4.82
N VAL A 168 5.58 -3.53 6.12
CA VAL A 168 6.49 -4.46 6.81
C VAL A 168 5.67 -5.60 7.37
N ARG A 169 6.06 -6.84 7.07
CA ARG A 169 5.33 -8.02 7.48
C ARG A 169 5.15 -8.05 8.99
N SER A 170 3.95 -8.35 9.42
CA SER A 170 3.58 -8.51 10.83
C SER A 170 3.05 -9.92 11.05
N ASP A 171 3.14 -10.40 12.29
CA ASP A 171 2.59 -11.71 12.68
C ASP A 171 1.10 -11.64 13.04
N ARG A 172 0.44 -10.54 12.70
CA ARG A 172 -0.97 -10.34 13.00
C ARG A 172 -1.85 -11.16 12.05
N PRO A 173 -2.92 -11.79 12.56
CA PRO A 173 -3.81 -12.60 11.74
C PRO A 173 -4.65 -11.73 10.81
N TYR A 174 -5.03 -12.27 9.65
CA TYR A 174 -6.02 -11.62 8.78
C TYR A 174 -7.38 -11.53 9.49
N LEU A 175 -8.05 -10.38 9.39
CA LEU A 175 -9.38 -10.15 9.94
C LEU A 175 -10.46 -10.55 8.93
N ASP A 176 -11.34 -11.47 9.30
CA ASP A 176 -12.40 -11.96 8.41
C ASP A 176 -13.55 -10.97 8.20
N GLN A 177 -13.79 -10.09 9.17
CA GLN A 177 -14.84 -9.07 9.09
C GLN A 177 -14.29 -7.80 8.45
N VAL A 178 -14.63 -7.57 7.18
CA VAL A 178 -14.16 -6.40 6.41
C VAL A 178 -15.32 -5.49 6.05
N MET A 179 -15.21 -4.20 6.38
CA MET A 179 -16.26 -3.21 6.15
C MET A 179 -15.94 -2.23 5.02
N ALA A 180 -16.89 -2.04 4.11
CA ALA A 180 -16.83 -1.00 3.10
C ALA A 180 -17.10 0.39 3.70
N ALA A 181 -16.47 1.43 3.13
CA ALA A 181 -16.74 2.83 3.46
C ALA A 181 -17.55 3.55 2.38
#